data_AF-A0A9E0W2Q1-F1
#
_entry.id   AF-A0A9E0W2Q1-F1
#
_cell.length_a   1.000
_cell.length_b   1.000
_cell.length_c   1.000
_cell.angle_alpha   90.00
_cell.angle_beta   90.00
_cell.angle_gamma   90.00
#
_symmetry.space_group_name_H-M   'P 1'
#
loop_
_entity.id
_entity.type
_entity.pdbx_description
1 polymer ?
#
loop_
_entity_poly.entity_id
_entity_poly.type
_entity_poly.pdbx_seq_one_letter_code
_entity_poly.pdbx_strand_id
1 'polypeptide(L)'
;MALAIFDLDETLIAGDSCTLFCEFLIAEGFAPKSFLRQDAQMMALYNSEKLVLSEYIQFLIEPLSHLSTAEIDALLPGFVERYVVPRIYPQGLQTLADFKQQGFRPLIISATADFIVKAVAKQLEVSDVLAIQLVSQDDRYTGDIDGVPTFREGKVTRLKNWLIEQQESIDGAYFHSDSINDLALLEQVEYPVAANPDRQLQAIAKERNWPVLNWTAPTVQNSTTPTSQPFLRQEHNHV
;
A
#
# COMPACT_ATOMS: atom_id res chain seq x y z
N MET A 1 -21.76 9.23 -5.49
CA MET A 1 -21.62 7.95 -6.24
C MET A 1 -21.23 6.89 -5.21
N ALA A 2 -21.70 5.64 -5.30
CA ALA A 2 -21.32 4.64 -4.30
C ALA A 2 -19.82 4.30 -4.41
N LEU A 3 -19.15 4.08 -3.28
CA LEU A 3 -17.71 3.82 -3.24
C LEU A 3 -17.41 2.32 -3.26
N ALA A 4 -16.34 1.94 -3.96
CA ALA A 4 -15.72 0.63 -3.84
C ALA A 4 -14.32 0.82 -3.26
N ILE A 5 -14.19 0.57 -1.96
CA ILE A 5 -12.96 0.83 -1.20
C ILE A 5 -12.15 -0.47 -1.14
N PHE A 6 -10.83 -0.34 -1.29
CA PHE A 6 -9.90 -1.47 -1.25
C PHE A 6 -8.70 -1.12 -0.38
N ASP A 7 -8.32 -2.03 0.51
CA ASP A 7 -6.96 -2.08 1.01
C ASP A 7 -6.00 -2.53 -0.12
N LEU A 8 -4.70 -2.34 0.07
CA LEU A 8 -3.69 -2.59 -0.96
C LEU A 8 -2.92 -3.89 -0.72
N ASP A 9 -2.25 -3.96 0.43
CA ASP A 9 -1.23 -4.95 0.75
C ASP A 9 -1.90 -6.23 1.21
N GLU A 10 -1.49 -7.40 0.67
CA GLU A 10 -2.20 -8.70 0.83
C GLU A 10 -3.66 -8.73 0.34
N THR A 11 -4.25 -7.58 -0.03
CA THR A 11 -5.61 -7.45 -0.59
C THR A 11 -5.59 -7.36 -2.12
N LEU A 12 -5.08 -6.27 -2.70
CA LEU A 12 -4.98 -6.09 -4.17
C LEU A 12 -3.65 -6.63 -4.72
N ILE A 13 -2.62 -6.69 -3.88
CA ILE A 13 -1.30 -7.25 -4.17
C ILE A 13 -1.11 -8.50 -3.31
N ALA A 14 -0.63 -9.59 -3.89
CA ALA A 14 -0.17 -10.78 -3.19
C ALA A 14 1.21 -10.52 -2.55
N GLY A 15 1.23 -9.71 -1.51
CA GLY A 15 2.42 -9.31 -0.77
C GLY A 15 2.29 -7.93 -0.13
N ASP A 16 3.19 -7.66 0.81
CA ASP A 16 3.35 -6.36 1.47
C ASP A 16 4.26 -5.42 0.66
N SER A 17 3.72 -4.30 0.18
CA SER A 17 4.46 -3.38 -0.70
C SER A 17 5.63 -2.68 -0.01
N CYS A 18 5.60 -2.48 1.31
CA CYS A 18 6.75 -1.96 2.06
C CYS A 18 7.92 -2.96 2.05
N THR A 19 7.65 -4.24 2.31
CA THR A 19 8.62 -5.35 2.23
C THR A 19 9.19 -5.44 0.80
N LEU A 20 8.33 -5.39 -0.22
CA LEU A 20 8.76 -5.39 -1.62
C LEU A 20 9.63 -4.17 -1.95
N PHE A 21 9.32 -3.01 -1.38
CA PHE A 21 10.12 -1.80 -1.56
C PHE A 21 11.49 -1.96 -0.89
N CYS A 22 11.57 -2.56 0.30
CA CYS A 22 12.84 -2.94 0.93
C CYS A 22 13.68 -3.87 0.04
N GLU A 23 13.08 -4.86 -0.62
CA GLU A 23 13.77 -5.73 -1.58
C GLU A 23 14.32 -4.93 -2.78
N PHE A 24 13.52 -4.00 -3.31
CA PHE A 24 13.91 -3.10 -4.39
C PHE A 24 15.07 -2.19 -3.99
N LEU A 25 15.02 -1.57 -2.81
CA LEU A 25 16.10 -0.71 -2.32
C LEU A 25 17.43 -1.45 -2.19
N ILE A 26 17.40 -2.73 -1.80
CA ILE A 26 18.60 -3.57 -1.77
C ILE A 26 19.10 -3.86 -3.18
N ALA A 27 18.21 -4.18 -4.12
CA ALA A 27 18.58 -4.51 -5.50
C ALA A 27 19.19 -3.33 -6.26
N GLU A 28 18.72 -2.11 -5.97
CA GLU A 28 19.23 -0.86 -6.53
C GLU A 28 20.45 -0.30 -5.75
N GLY A 29 20.83 -0.94 -4.64
CA GLY A 29 22.04 -0.58 -3.88
C GLY A 29 21.86 0.57 -2.89
N PHE A 30 20.62 0.98 -2.60
CA PHE A 30 20.31 1.98 -1.57
C PHE A 30 20.43 1.41 -0.16
N ALA A 31 20.14 0.12 0.03
CA ALA A 31 20.13 -0.52 1.34
C ALA A 31 21.00 -1.79 1.39
N PRO A 32 21.63 -2.10 2.54
CA PRO A 32 22.35 -3.36 2.72
C PRO A 32 21.38 -4.54 2.86
N LYS A 33 21.83 -5.77 2.60
CA LYS A 33 21.00 -6.99 2.75
C LYS A 33 20.42 -7.19 4.16
N SER A 34 21.05 -6.61 5.20
CA SER A 34 20.53 -6.63 6.57
C SER A 34 19.21 -5.87 6.73
N PHE A 35 18.87 -4.96 5.81
CA PHE A 35 17.67 -4.16 5.84
C PHE A 35 16.40 -5.03 5.88
N LEU A 36 16.32 -6.09 5.06
CA LEU A 36 15.22 -7.06 5.10
C LEU A 36 15.10 -7.82 6.42
N ARG A 37 16.20 -8.02 7.15
CA ARG A 37 16.14 -8.65 8.47
C ARG A 37 15.49 -7.73 9.49
N GLN A 38 15.75 -6.43 9.41
CA GLN A 38 15.15 -5.43 10.29
C GLN A 38 13.68 -5.21 9.94
N ASP A 39 13.36 -5.14 8.64
CA ASP A 39 11.98 -5.10 8.16
C ASP A 39 11.17 -6.29 8.69
N ALA A 40 11.69 -7.52 8.57
CA ALA A 40 11.04 -8.72 9.11
C ALA A 40 10.81 -8.65 10.65
N GLN A 41 11.70 -7.98 11.40
CA GLN A 41 11.49 -7.77 12.84
C GLN A 41 10.36 -6.78 13.11
N MET A 42 10.27 -5.71 12.32
CA MET A 42 9.19 -4.72 12.43
C MET A 42 7.85 -5.29 11.98
N MET A 43 7.81 -6.09 10.91
CA MET A 43 6.59 -6.80 10.49
C MET A 43 6.13 -7.83 11.52
N ALA A 44 7.04 -8.47 12.26
CA ALA A 44 6.66 -9.29 13.40
C ALA A 44 6.01 -8.45 14.53
N LEU A 45 6.49 -7.23 14.77
CA LEU A 45 5.85 -6.30 15.71
C LEU A 45 4.47 -5.86 15.21
N TYR A 46 4.33 -5.58 13.91
CA TYR A 46 3.05 -5.24 13.26
C TYR A 46 2.01 -6.34 13.49
N ASN A 47 2.37 -7.59 13.16
CA ASN A 47 1.51 -8.77 13.33
C ASN A 47 1.16 -9.06 14.80
N SER A 48 1.96 -8.57 15.75
CA SER A 48 1.71 -8.69 17.19
C SER A 48 1.06 -7.45 17.80
N GLU A 49 0.64 -6.49 16.98
CA GLU A 49 0.00 -5.24 17.38
C GLU A 49 0.86 -4.33 18.26
N LYS A 50 2.18 -4.43 18.15
CA LYS A 50 3.17 -3.70 18.96
C LYS A 50 4.02 -2.73 18.16
N LEU A 51 3.77 -2.60 16.86
CA LEU A 51 4.56 -1.71 16.01
C LEU A 51 4.31 -0.25 16.40
N VAL A 52 5.40 0.50 16.57
CA VAL A 52 5.37 1.96 16.58
C VAL A 52 5.51 2.45 15.14
N LEU A 53 4.40 2.89 14.55
CA LEU A 53 4.33 3.21 13.12
C LEU A 53 5.36 4.26 12.68
N SER A 54 5.63 5.28 13.52
CA SER A 54 6.65 6.29 13.24
C SER A 54 8.05 5.72 13.16
N GLU A 55 8.38 4.69 13.97
CA GLU A 55 9.68 4.02 13.88
C GLU A 55 9.82 3.22 12.59
N TYR A 56 8.73 2.61 12.12
CA TYR A 56 8.72 1.90 10.85
C TYR A 56 8.92 2.82 9.65
N ILE A 57 8.22 3.97 9.63
CA ILE A 57 8.38 4.96 8.57
C ILE A 57 9.81 5.54 8.57
N GLN A 58 10.35 5.89 9.74
CA GLN A 58 11.74 6.34 9.86
C GLN A 58 12.73 5.31 9.31
N PHE A 59 12.53 4.03 9.65
CA PHE A 59 13.31 2.92 9.10
C PHE A 59 13.20 2.82 7.57
N LEU A 60 11.99 2.87 7.02
CA LEU A 60 11.73 2.72 5.59
C LEU A 60 12.39 3.84 4.76
N ILE A 61 12.39 5.07 5.28
CA ILE A 61 12.87 6.27 4.56
C ILE A 61 14.37 6.50 4.76
N GLU A 62 14.99 5.96 5.81
CA GLU A 62 16.41 6.20 6.14
C GLU A 62 17.37 6.04 4.94
N PRO A 63 17.28 4.96 4.12
CA PRO A 63 18.17 4.78 2.97
C PRO A 63 18.03 5.86 1.90
N LEU A 64 16.88 6.55 1.87
CA LEU A 64 16.50 7.54 0.87
C LEU A 64 16.61 8.99 1.38
N SER A 65 17.01 9.20 2.64
CA SER A 65 17.09 10.52 3.29
C SER A 65 17.93 11.56 2.52
N HIS A 66 18.87 11.09 1.69
CA HIS A 66 19.75 11.90 0.85
C HIS A 66 19.23 12.13 -0.58
N LEU A 67 18.03 11.64 -0.92
CA LEU A 67 17.35 11.89 -2.19
C LEU A 67 16.23 12.92 -2.04
N SER A 68 15.93 13.64 -3.13
CA SER A 68 14.77 14.50 -3.20
C SER A 68 13.48 13.70 -3.43
N THR A 69 12.32 14.30 -3.18
CA THR A 69 11.03 13.64 -3.44
C THR A 69 10.87 13.26 -4.92
N ALA A 70 11.33 14.12 -5.83
CA ALA A 70 11.35 13.85 -7.27
C ALA A 70 12.32 12.71 -7.66
N GLU A 71 13.47 12.60 -6.99
CA GLU A 71 14.41 11.49 -7.20
C GLU A 71 13.80 10.16 -6.74
N ILE A 72 13.09 10.15 -5.61
CA ILE A 72 12.36 8.97 -5.12
C ILE A 72 11.24 8.60 -6.09
N ASP A 73 10.44 9.57 -6.54
CA ASP A 73 9.36 9.35 -7.51
C ASP A 73 9.86 8.72 -8.81
N ALA A 74 11.07 9.08 -9.26
CA ALA A 74 11.68 8.51 -10.46
C ALA A 74 12.04 7.01 -10.32
N LEU A 75 12.20 6.50 -9.10
CA LEU A 75 12.48 5.08 -8.84
C LEU A 75 11.21 4.22 -8.94
N LEU A 76 10.05 4.80 -8.64
CA LEU A 76 8.81 4.07 -8.43
C LEU A 76 8.29 3.30 -9.66
N PRO A 77 8.40 3.79 -10.91
CA PRO A 77 8.01 3.00 -12.07
C PRO A 77 8.75 1.66 -12.15
N GLY A 78 10.06 1.66 -11.91
CA GLY A 78 10.89 0.46 -11.93
C GLY A 78 10.61 -0.49 -10.77
N PHE A 79 10.21 0.04 -9.61
CA PHE A 79 9.72 -0.74 -8.49
C PHE A 79 8.38 -1.41 -8.83
N VAL A 80 7.39 -0.63 -9.29
CA VAL A 80 6.05 -1.13 -9.60
C VAL A 80 6.10 -2.23 -10.66
N GLU A 81 6.84 -2.02 -11.76
CA GLU A 81 6.92 -2.98 -12.85
C GLU A 81 7.55 -4.32 -12.43
N ARG A 82 8.65 -4.28 -11.66
CA ARG A 82 9.43 -5.48 -11.33
C ARG A 82 8.93 -6.21 -10.08
N TYR A 83 8.38 -5.49 -9.11
CA TYR A 83 8.03 -6.05 -7.81
C TYR A 83 6.52 -6.13 -7.58
N VAL A 84 5.75 -5.14 -8.04
CA VAL A 84 4.31 -5.08 -7.76
C VAL A 84 3.48 -5.77 -8.83
N VAL A 85 3.66 -5.42 -10.11
CA VAL A 85 2.86 -5.97 -11.23
C VAL A 85 2.81 -7.50 -11.23
N PRO A 86 3.92 -8.24 -11.01
CA PRO A 86 3.88 -9.70 -10.98
C PRO A 86 3.08 -10.30 -9.82
N ARG A 87 2.70 -9.49 -8.83
CA ARG A 87 2.00 -9.89 -7.60
C ARG A 87 0.57 -9.38 -7.53
N ILE A 88 0.10 -8.54 -8.45
CA ILE A 88 -1.28 -8.07 -8.46
C ILE A 88 -2.23 -9.28 -8.61
N TYR A 89 -3.25 -9.37 -7.76
CA TYR A 89 -4.28 -10.40 -7.88
C TYR A 89 -5.13 -10.16 -9.15
N PRO A 90 -5.16 -11.10 -10.12
CA PRO A 90 -6.00 -10.95 -11.30
C PRO A 90 -7.49 -10.82 -10.96
N GLN A 91 -7.94 -11.52 -9.92
CA GLN A 91 -9.31 -11.40 -9.41
C GLN A 91 -9.58 -9.99 -8.85
N GLY A 92 -8.62 -9.38 -8.15
CA GLY A 92 -8.76 -8.01 -7.65
C GLY A 92 -8.87 -6.97 -8.77
N LEU A 93 -8.10 -7.14 -9.85
CA LEU A 93 -8.24 -6.32 -11.06
C LEU A 93 -9.62 -6.45 -11.70
N GLN A 94 -10.13 -7.68 -11.80
CA GLN A 94 -11.46 -7.93 -12.34
C GLN A 94 -12.53 -7.28 -11.45
N THR A 95 -12.43 -7.42 -10.12
CA THR A 95 -13.35 -6.79 -9.17
C THR A 95 -13.33 -5.26 -9.29
N LEU A 96 -12.16 -4.64 -9.39
CA LEU A 96 -12.03 -3.20 -9.65
C LEU A 96 -12.74 -2.79 -10.95
N ALA A 97 -12.54 -3.54 -12.03
CA ALA A 97 -13.19 -3.28 -13.31
C ALA A 97 -14.72 -3.42 -13.24
N ASP A 98 -15.21 -4.45 -12.54
CA ASP A 98 -16.65 -4.70 -12.37
C ASP A 98 -17.32 -3.58 -11.59
N PHE A 99 -16.69 -3.07 -10.52
CA PHE A 99 -17.20 -1.92 -9.78
C PHE A 99 -17.23 -0.65 -10.63
N LYS A 100 -16.18 -0.37 -11.41
CA LYS A 100 -16.16 0.76 -12.36
C LYS A 100 -17.31 0.64 -13.37
N GLN A 101 -17.55 -0.55 -13.93
CA GLN A 101 -18.64 -0.79 -14.89
C GLN A 101 -20.02 -0.60 -14.27
N GLN A 102 -20.18 -0.92 -12.99
CA GLN A 102 -21.41 -0.71 -12.23
C GLN A 102 -21.60 0.76 -11.76
N GLY A 103 -20.66 1.65 -12.10
CA GLY A 103 -20.74 3.06 -11.73
C GLY A 103 -20.31 3.36 -10.30
N PHE A 104 -19.52 2.49 -9.67
CA PHE A 104 -18.88 2.79 -8.39
C PHE A 104 -17.59 3.59 -8.60
N ARG A 105 -17.22 4.40 -7.60
CA ARG A 105 -15.94 5.10 -7.53
C ARG A 105 -14.92 4.24 -6.76
N PRO A 106 -13.85 3.72 -7.40
CA PRO A 106 -12.82 2.99 -6.67
C PRO A 106 -11.97 3.95 -5.83
N LEU A 107 -11.65 3.53 -4.61
CA LEU A 107 -10.77 4.24 -3.68
C LEU A 107 -9.80 3.23 -3.07
N ILE A 108 -8.50 3.48 -3.12
CA ILE A 108 -7.51 2.68 -2.38
C ILE A 108 -7.23 3.37 -1.04
N ILE A 109 -7.27 2.61 0.06
CA ILE A 109 -6.90 3.07 1.40
C ILE A 109 -5.91 2.11 2.07
N SER A 110 -4.66 2.54 2.25
CA SER A 110 -3.57 1.66 2.75
C SER A 110 -2.78 2.32 3.87
N ALA A 111 -2.20 1.51 4.76
CA ALA A 111 -1.28 1.95 5.81
C ALA A 111 0.18 2.08 5.31
N THR A 112 0.39 2.10 4.00
CA THR A 112 1.69 2.32 3.35
C THR A 112 1.91 3.81 3.03
N ALA A 113 3.17 4.21 2.89
CA ALA A 113 3.56 5.58 2.52
C ALA A 113 2.98 5.99 1.15
N ASP A 114 2.58 7.26 1.04
CA ASP A 114 1.76 7.76 -0.06
C ASP A 114 2.41 7.65 -1.43
N PHE A 115 3.71 7.87 -1.56
CA PHE A 115 4.41 7.77 -2.83
C PHE A 115 4.35 6.34 -3.39
N ILE A 116 4.52 5.32 -2.54
CA ILE A 116 4.38 3.90 -2.92
C ILE A 116 2.95 3.63 -3.37
N VAL A 117 1.95 3.97 -2.54
CA VAL A 117 0.53 3.68 -2.84
C VAL A 117 0.08 4.38 -4.11
N LYS A 118 0.45 5.65 -4.32
CA LYS A 118 0.11 6.42 -5.54
C LYS A 118 0.72 5.78 -6.79
N ALA A 119 1.97 5.31 -6.71
CA ALA A 119 2.62 4.64 -7.84
C ALA A 119 1.91 3.32 -8.20
N VAL A 120 1.50 2.54 -7.21
CA VAL A 120 0.73 1.31 -7.46
C VAL A 120 -0.68 1.62 -7.95
N ALA A 121 -1.38 2.58 -7.35
CA ALA A 121 -2.73 2.97 -7.72
C ALA A 121 -2.80 3.43 -9.18
N LYS A 122 -1.77 4.12 -9.68
CA LYS A 122 -1.63 4.46 -11.09
C LYS A 122 -1.63 3.23 -12.00
N GLN A 123 -0.92 2.16 -11.61
CA GLN A 123 -0.89 0.89 -12.34
C GLN A 123 -2.24 0.15 -12.30
N LEU A 124 -3.02 0.34 -11.23
CA LEU A 124 -4.37 -0.21 -11.06
C LEU A 124 -5.46 0.67 -11.68
N GLU A 125 -5.07 1.81 -12.29
CA GLU A 125 -5.96 2.83 -12.83
C GLU A 125 -6.98 3.34 -11.79
N VAL A 126 -6.56 3.50 -10.54
CA VAL A 126 -7.37 4.08 -9.45
C VAL A 126 -6.83 5.47 -9.11
N SER A 127 -7.65 6.49 -9.29
CA SER A 127 -7.25 7.89 -9.09
C SER A 127 -7.32 8.35 -7.64
N ASP A 128 -8.26 7.82 -6.87
CA ASP A 128 -8.48 8.22 -5.48
C ASP A 128 -7.68 7.32 -4.54
N VAL A 129 -6.83 7.94 -3.72
CA VAL A 129 -5.92 7.25 -2.79
C VAL A 129 -5.92 7.94 -1.44
N LEU A 130 -6.03 7.15 -0.37
CA LEU A 130 -5.76 7.55 1.00
C LEU A 130 -4.61 6.70 1.55
N ALA A 131 -3.49 7.34 1.84
CA ALA A 131 -2.26 6.69 2.29
C ALA A 131 -1.56 7.54 3.35
N ILE A 132 -0.56 6.97 4.04
CA ILE A 132 0.23 7.70 5.04
C ILE A 132 1.00 8.81 4.34
N GLN A 133 0.64 10.06 4.64
CA GLN A 133 1.36 11.22 4.16
C GLN A 133 2.60 11.43 5.01
N LEU A 134 3.71 11.80 4.37
CA LEU A 134 4.96 12.11 5.04
C LEU A 134 5.24 13.60 4.97
N VAL A 135 5.82 14.15 6.04
CA VAL A 135 6.30 15.52 6.04
C VAL A 135 7.49 15.61 5.08
N SER A 136 7.43 16.59 4.18
CA SER A 136 8.55 16.96 3.31
C SER A 136 9.08 18.33 3.70
N GLN A 137 10.41 18.43 3.86
CA GLN A 137 11.11 19.69 4.07
C GLN A 137 12.30 19.77 3.10
N ASP A 138 12.49 20.94 2.48
CA ASP A 138 13.59 21.18 1.53
C ASP A 138 13.66 20.11 0.42
N ASP A 139 12.48 19.73 -0.10
CA ASP A 139 12.28 18.69 -1.13
C ASP A 139 12.72 17.28 -0.69
N ARG A 140 12.72 16.96 0.61
CA ARG A 140 13.09 15.64 1.14
C ARG A 140 12.12 15.19 2.21
N TYR A 141 11.85 13.89 2.29
CA TYR A 141 11.05 13.35 3.38
C TYR A 141 11.82 13.40 4.70
N THR A 142 11.18 13.87 5.77
CA THR A 142 11.80 13.92 7.12
C THR A 142 11.70 12.60 7.86
N GLY A 143 10.87 11.67 7.35
CA GLY A 143 10.48 10.44 8.04
C GLY A 143 9.36 10.63 9.07
N ASP A 144 8.83 11.83 9.22
CA ASP A 144 7.67 12.10 10.08
C ASP A 144 6.36 11.94 9.32
N ILE A 145 5.32 11.49 10.03
CA ILE A 145 3.97 11.33 9.49
C ILE A 145 3.26 12.68 9.53
N ASP A 146 2.67 13.09 8.41
CA ASP A 146 1.82 14.27 8.32
C ASP A 146 0.35 13.94 8.65
N GLY A 147 -0.10 14.44 9.79
CA GLY A 147 -1.47 14.29 10.28
C GLY A 147 -1.80 12.88 10.78
N VAL A 148 -3.04 12.46 10.54
CA VAL A 148 -3.55 11.15 10.98
C VAL A 148 -3.12 10.08 9.97
N PRO A 149 -2.40 9.02 10.38
CA PRO A 149 -2.05 7.91 9.48
C PRO A 149 -3.29 7.09 9.11
N THR A 150 -3.30 6.53 7.91
CA THR A 150 -4.31 5.57 7.43
C THR A 150 -4.09 4.17 8.02
N PHE A 151 -4.01 4.08 9.35
CA PHE A 151 -3.81 2.84 10.09
C PHE A 151 -4.91 2.68 11.15
N ARG A 152 -5.58 1.54 11.17
CA ARG A 152 -6.68 1.21 12.11
C ARG A 152 -7.78 2.27 12.13
N GLU A 153 -8.14 2.80 13.30
CA GLU A 153 -9.12 3.88 13.48
C GLU A 153 -8.74 5.15 12.69
N GLY A 154 -7.46 5.31 12.39
CA GLY A 154 -6.95 6.35 11.49
C GLY A 154 -7.52 6.23 10.07
N LYS A 155 -7.73 5.00 9.53
CA LYS A 155 -8.40 4.80 8.24
C LYS A 155 -9.83 5.35 8.24
N VAL A 156 -10.59 5.09 9.30
CA VAL A 156 -11.95 5.62 9.48
C VAL A 156 -11.94 7.14 9.50
N THR A 157 -11.02 7.73 10.26
CA THR A 157 -10.89 9.18 10.38
C THR A 157 -10.53 9.82 9.05
N ARG A 158 -9.56 9.25 8.33
CA ARG A 158 -9.12 9.74 7.01
C ARG A 158 -10.20 9.60 5.95
N LEU A 159 -10.94 8.49 5.93
CA LEU A 159 -12.07 8.32 5.02
C LEU A 159 -13.17 9.36 5.29
N LYS A 160 -13.53 9.60 6.56
CA LYS A 160 -14.54 10.61 6.93
C LYS A 160 -14.14 12.01 6.46
N ASN A 161 -12.88 12.40 6.65
CA ASN A 161 -12.40 13.69 6.17
C ASN A 161 -12.49 13.79 4.64
N TRP A 162 -12.04 12.75 3.93
CA TRP A 162 -12.10 12.70 2.47
C TRP A 162 -13.55 12.77 1.94
N LEU A 163 -14.49 12.06 2.57
CA LEU A 163 -15.91 12.12 2.21
C LEU A 163 -16.48 13.54 2.30
N ILE A 164 -16.13 14.28 3.36
CA ILE A 164 -16.54 15.67 3.55
C ILE A 164 -15.94 16.56 2.45
N GLU A 165 -14.64 16.42 2.18
CA GLU A 165 -13.93 17.21 1.17
C GLU A 165 -14.48 16.96 -0.24
N GLN A 166 -14.80 15.71 -0.56
CA GLN A 166 -15.34 15.32 -1.86
C GLN A 166 -16.87 15.49 -1.98
N GLN A 167 -17.55 15.85 -0.88
CA GLN A 167 -19.02 15.91 -0.81
C GLN A 167 -19.69 14.58 -1.18
N GLU A 168 -19.08 13.47 -0.77
CA GLU A 168 -19.55 12.10 -1.02
C GLU A 168 -20.14 11.48 0.27
N SER A 169 -20.87 10.37 0.13
CA SER A 169 -21.38 9.57 1.25
C SER A 169 -20.74 8.18 1.27
N ILE A 170 -20.67 7.58 2.46
CA ILE A 170 -20.29 6.18 2.64
C ILE A 170 -21.47 5.20 2.40
N ASP A 171 -22.69 5.71 2.23
CA ASP A 171 -23.88 4.88 2.02
C ASP A 171 -23.72 3.99 0.78
N GLY A 172 -24.03 2.70 0.92
CA GLY A 172 -23.84 1.71 -0.14
C GLY A 172 -22.38 1.38 -0.46
N ALA A 173 -21.41 1.83 0.34
CA ALA A 173 -20.00 1.54 0.09
C ALA A 173 -19.64 0.07 0.34
N TYR A 174 -18.72 -0.42 -0.47
CA TYR A 174 -17.99 -1.67 -0.24
C TYR A 174 -16.63 -1.37 0.35
N PHE A 175 -16.12 -2.27 1.19
CA PHE A 175 -14.71 -2.26 1.58
C PHE A 175 -14.13 -3.67 1.58
N HIS A 176 -13.03 -3.84 0.85
CA HIS A 176 -12.28 -5.10 0.74
C HIS A 176 -10.99 -4.97 1.53
N SER A 177 -10.75 -5.88 2.47
CA SER A 177 -9.50 -5.94 3.23
C SER A 177 -9.20 -7.37 3.69
N ASP A 178 -7.93 -7.67 3.87
CA ASP A 178 -7.41 -8.92 4.43
C ASP A 178 -7.20 -8.85 5.96
N SER A 179 -7.06 -7.66 6.53
CA SER A 179 -6.49 -7.52 7.87
C SER A 179 -7.49 -7.18 8.97
N ILE A 180 -7.28 -7.77 10.16
CA ILE A 180 -7.94 -7.36 11.40
C ILE A 180 -7.73 -5.89 11.74
N ASN A 181 -6.61 -5.29 11.30
CA ASN A 181 -6.32 -3.87 11.52
C ASN A 181 -7.38 -2.97 10.87
N ASP A 182 -8.09 -3.47 9.86
CA ASP A 182 -9.12 -2.74 9.12
C ASP A 182 -10.53 -2.99 9.64
N LEU A 183 -10.68 -3.77 10.72
CA LEU A 183 -11.98 -4.11 11.31
C LEU A 183 -12.81 -2.86 11.61
N ALA A 184 -12.18 -1.83 12.16
CA ALA A 184 -12.86 -0.58 12.50
C ALA A 184 -13.51 0.09 11.29
N LEU A 185 -12.93 -0.05 10.07
CA LEU A 185 -13.50 0.50 8.84
C LEU A 185 -14.48 -0.48 8.18
N LEU A 186 -14.22 -1.79 8.22
CA LEU A 186 -15.17 -2.81 7.77
C LEU A 186 -16.51 -2.69 8.50
N GLU A 187 -16.51 -2.32 9.78
CA GLU A 187 -17.72 -2.09 10.56
C GLU A 187 -18.51 -0.82 10.19
N GLN A 188 -17.94 0.09 9.38
CA GLN A 188 -18.59 1.35 8.99
C GLN A 188 -19.29 1.29 7.63
N VAL A 189 -18.89 0.35 6.77
CA VAL A 189 -19.45 0.23 5.42
C VAL A 189 -20.68 -0.68 5.40
N GLU A 190 -21.53 -0.51 4.40
CA GLU A 190 -22.72 -1.36 4.21
C GLU A 190 -22.34 -2.77 3.74
N TYR A 191 -21.30 -2.87 2.90
CA TYR A 191 -20.86 -4.13 2.31
C TYR A 191 -19.39 -4.44 2.63
N PRO A 192 -19.08 -4.92 3.85
CA PRO A 192 -17.74 -5.38 4.20
C PRO A 192 -17.41 -6.69 3.50
N VAL A 193 -16.20 -6.81 2.95
CA VAL A 193 -15.70 -7.99 2.25
C VAL A 193 -14.32 -8.35 2.79
N ALA A 194 -14.18 -9.58 3.29
CA ALA A 194 -12.90 -10.11 3.75
C ALA A 194 -12.18 -10.76 2.55
N ALA A 195 -11.17 -10.10 1.99
CA ALA A 195 -10.41 -10.60 0.84
C ALA A 195 -9.09 -11.21 1.33
N ASN A 196 -8.90 -12.51 1.11
CA ASN A 196 -7.71 -13.25 1.57
C ASN A 196 -7.40 -13.05 3.08
N PRO A 197 -8.40 -13.12 3.97
CA PRO A 197 -8.27 -12.57 5.31
C PRO A 197 -7.26 -13.32 6.20
N ASP A 198 -6.62 -12.57 7.09
CA ASP A 198 -5.89 -13.13 8.22
C ASP A 198 -6.81 -13.98 9.12
N ARG A 199 -6.21 -14.74 10.02
CA ARG A 199 -6.94 -15.68 10.88
C ARG A 199 -7.98 -15.00 11.77
N GLN A 200 -7.70 -13.79 12.26
CA GLN A 200 -8.59 -13.07 13.16
C GLN A 200 -9.77 -12.48 12.38
N LEU A 201 -9.51 -11.82 11.25
CA LEU A 201 -10.56 -11.30 10.38
C LEU A 201 -11.42 -12.43 9.80
N GLN A 202 -10.83 -13.57 9.43
CA GLN A 202 -11.57 -14.74 8.96
C GLN A 202 -12.58 -15.26 10.00
N ALA A 203 -12.19 -15.28 11.28
CA ALA A 203 -13.08 -15.69 12.36
C ALA A 203 -14.27 -14.74 12.51
N ILE A 204 -14.02 -13.42 12.45
CA ILE A 204 -15.05 -12.38 12.52
C ILE A 204 -15.97 -12.43 11.30
N ALA A 205 -15.41 -12.55 10.10
CA ALA A 205 -16.17 -12.64 8.86
C ALA A 205 -17.13 -13.84 8.90
N LYS A 206 -16.68 -14.98 9.43
CA LYS A 206 -17.53 -16.15 9.64
C LYS A 206 -18.62 -15.91 10.68
N GLU A 207 -18.30 -15.28 11.81
CA GLU A 207 -19.27 -14.98 12.86
C GLU A 207 -20.37 -14.02 12.37
N ARG A 208 -19.98 -13.02 11.57
CA ARG A 208 -20.85 -11.95 11.07
C ARG A 208 -21.44 -12.23 9.69
N ASN A 209 -21.14 -13.39 9.11
CA ASN A 209 -21.54 -13.78 7.75
C ASN A 209 -21.10 -12.77 6.67
N TRP A 210 -19.93 -12.15 6.84
CA TRP A 210 -19.34 -11.32 5.79
C TRP A 210 -18.83 -12.19 4.64
N PRO A 211 -18.98 -11.75 3.37
CA PRO A 211 -18.36 -12.42 2.24
C PRO A 211 -16.85 -12.60 2.43
N VAL A 212 -16.37 -13.80 2.16
CA VAL A 212 -14.94 -14.13 2.16
C VAL A 212 -14.50 -14.47 0.75
N LEU A 213 -13.55 -13.71 0.21
CA LEU A 213 -12.92 -13.98 -1.07
C LEU A 213 -11.58 -14.67 -0.83
N ASN A 214 -11.27 -15.68 -1.64
CA ASN A 214 -9.99 -16.38 -1.61
C ASN A 214 -9.35 -16.26 -2.99
N TRP A 215 -8.67 -15.14 -3.25
CA TRP A 215 -7.98 -14.94 -4.50
C TRP A 215 -6.68 -15.73 -4.54
N THR A 216 -6.32 -16.18 -5.74
CA THR A 216 -5.11 -16.98 -5.96
C THR A 216 -4.00 -16.06 -6.41
N ALA A 217 -2.90 -16.06 -5.67
CA ALA A 217 -1.72 -15.28 -6.03
C ALA A 217 -1.21 -15.70 -7.42
N PRO A 218 -0.75 -14.75 -8.25
CA PRO A 218 -0.11 -15.08 -9.51
C PRO A 218 1.14 -15.93 -9.28
N THR A 219 1.40 -16.88 -10.19
CA THR A 219 2.63 -17.67 -10.13
C THR A 219 3.80 -16.81 -10.57
N VAL A 220 4.55 -16.28 -9.62
CA VAL A 220 5.80 -15.58 -9.91
C VAL A 220 6.82 -16.63 -10.34
N GLN A 221 7.06 -16.75 -11.65
CA GLN A 221 8.23 -17.48 -12.12
C GLN A 221 9.46 -16.70 -11.62
N ASN A 222 10.28 -17.32 -10.78
CA ASN A 222 11.57 -16.79 -10.37
C ASN A 222 12.48 -16.66 -11.61
N SER A 223 12.25 -15.62 -12.40
CA SER A 223 13.24 -15.12 -13.33
C SER A 223 14.33 -14.49 -12.47
N THR A 224 15.52 -15.03 -12.63
CA THR A 224 16.79 -14.54 -12.10
C THR A 224 16.79 -13.02 -11.96
N THR A 225 17.23 -12.54 -10.79
CA THR A 225 17.59 -11.15 -10.50
C THR A 225 18.08 -10.45 -11.77
N PRO A 226 17.38 -9.43 -12.31
CA PRO A 226 17.92 -8.68 -13.42
C PRO A 226 19.23 -8.07 -12.93
N THR A 227 20.32 -8.37 -13.63
CA THR A 227 21.63 -7.80 -13.35
C THR A 227 21.46 -6.29 -13.36
N SER A 228 21.68 -5.66 -12.22
CA SER A 228 21.58 -4.22 -12.04
C SER A 228 22.51 -3.56 -13.06
N GLN A 229 21.95 -2.99 -14.13
CA GLN A 229 22.62 -1.88 -14.79
C GLN A 229 22.28 -0.67 -13.94
N PRO A 230 23.28 -0.06 -13.25
CA PRO A 230 23.02 1.11 -12.44
C PRO A 230 22.41 2.20 -13.34
N PHE A 231 21.36 2.84 -12.85
CA PHE A 231 20.84 4.06 -13.45
C PHE A 231 22.01 5.05 -13.59
N LEU A 232 22.28 5.46 -14.83
CA LEU A 232 23.43 6.26 -15.22
C LEU A 232 23.63 7.46 -14.29
N ARG A 233 24.80 7.55 -13.64
CA ARG A 233 25.32 8.86 -13.20
C ARG A 233 25.47 9.71 -14.45
N GLN A 234 24.60 10.70 -14.63
CA GLN A 234 24.92 11.80 -15.53
C GLN A 234 26.06 12.59 -14.90
N GLU A 235 27.30 12.24 -15.27
CA GLU A 235 28.43 13.14 -15.09
C GLU A 235 28.14 14.42 -15.87
N HIS A 236 27.74 15.48 -15.16
CA HIS A 236 27.74 16.83 -15.67
C HIS A 236 29.20 17.23 -15.87
N ASN A 237 29.71 16.98 -17.06
CA ASN A 237 30.99 17.45 -17.52
C ASN A 237 30.73 18.52 -18.58
N HIS A 238 30.69 19.80 -18.19
CA HIS A 238 30.90 20.89 -19.13
C HIS A 238 31.59 22.09 -18.46
N VAL A 239 32.89 22.18 -18.79
CA VAL A 239 33.74 23.36 -19.11
C VAL A 239 33.84 24.47 -18.09
#